data_AF-A0A916AZ47-F1
#
_entry.id   AF-A0A916AZ47-F1
#
_cell.length_a   1.000
_cell.length_b   1.000
_cell.length_c   1.000
_cell.angle_alpha   90.00
_cell.angle_beta   90.00
_cell.angle_gamma   90.00
#
_symmetry.space_group_name_H-M   'P 1'
#
loop_
_entity.id
_entity.type
_entity.pdbx_description
1 polymer ?
#
loop_
_entity_poly.entity_id
_entity_poly.type
_entity_poly.pdbx_seq_one_letter_code
_entity_poly.pdbx_strand_id
1 'polypeptide(L)'
;MGREITLQTPGLKDVLKQGLAHTGFSFIEVMSDCTEVFGRKNDLGNSAEMVLTQKASTRPDYLEDAVDQPFRPHVIKTGVLACNDRPEYAESYRRYVENMKQDREHA
;
A
#
# COMPACT_ATOMS: atom_id res chain seq x y z
N MET A 1 -2.03 2.80 -5.66
CA MET A 1 -1.26 1.73 -5.01
C MET A 1 -0.59 2.30 -3.77
N GLY A 2 -0.90 1.74 -2.61
CA GLY A 2 -0.27 2.08 -1.33
C GLY A 2 0.36 0.86 -0.67
N ARG A 3 1.36 1.10 0.19
CA ARG A 3 1.99 0.06 1.00
C ARG A 3 2.17 0.54 2.43
N GLU A 4 1.80 -0.28 3.40
CA GLU A 4 2.03 -0.03 4.82
C GLU A 4 2.29 -1.33 5.60
N ILE A 5 2.62 -1.17 6.89
CA ILE A 5 2.82 -2.28 7.83
C ILE A 5 1.79 -2.27 8.96
N THR A 6 1.54 -3.42 9.59
CA THR A 6 0.53 -3.54 10.65
C THR A 6 0.81 -2.68 11.88
N LEU A 7 2.08 -2.52 12.29
CA LEU A 7 2.43 -1.74 13.49
C LEU A 7 2.42 -0.22 13.26
N GLN A 8 2.44 0.25 12.00
CA GLN A 8 2.40 1.68 11.67
C GLN A 8 0.97 2.16 11.48
N THR A 9 0.19 2.09 12.57
CA THR A 9 -1.25 2.33 12.55
C THR A 9 -1.68 3.70 11.99
N PRO A 10 -0.95 4.82 12.19
CA PRO A 10 -1.34 6.09 11.58
C PRO A 10 -1.19 6.06 10.05
N GLY A 11 -0.06 5.58 9.54
CA GLY A 11 0.20 5.46 8.09
C GLY A 11 -0.78 4.51 7.42
N LEU A 12 -1.01 3.33 8.02
CA LEU A 12 -1.99 2.35 7.54
C LEU A 12 -3.40 2.93 7.45
N LYS A 13 -3.84 3.65 8.48
CA LYS A 13 -5.13 4.35 8.47
C LYS A 13 -5.20 5.37 7.32
N ASP A 14 -4.13 6.13 7.09
CA ASP A 14 -4.13 7.19 6.08
C ASP A 14 -4.13 6.64 4.65
N VAL A 15 -3.39 5.56 4.36
CA VAL A 15 -3.44 4.90 3.04
C VAL A 15 -4.79 4.22 2.80
N LEU A 16 -5.41 3.64 3.83
CA LEU A 16 -6.75 3.06 3.74
C LEU A 16 -7.80 4.14 3.43
N LYS A 17 -7.75 5.28 4.14
CA LYS A 17 -8.63 6.42 3.87
C LYS A 17 -8.49 6.93 2.44
N GLN A 18 -7.26 7.12 1.96
CA GLN A 18 -7.00 7.58 0.60
C GLN A 18 -7.46 6.57 -0.44
N GLY A 19 -7.24 5.27 -0.22
CA GLY A 19 -7.69 4.22 -1.12
C GLY A 19 -9.21 4.10 -1.21
N LEU A 20 -9.92 4.28 -0.09
CA LEU A 20 -11.39 4.29 -0.07
C LEU A 20 -11.98 5.54 -0.75
N ALA A 21 -11.30 6.68 -0.67
CA ALA A 21 -11.74 7.93 -1.29
C ALA A 21 -11.44 8.01 -2.80
N HIS A 22 -10.55 7.14 -3.32
CA HIS A 22 -10.16 7.15 -4.71
C HIS A 22 -11.27 6.59 -5.62
N THR A 23 -11.68 7.38 -6.62
CA THR A 23 -12.62 6.95 -7.66
C THR A 23 -11.89 6.08 -8.68
N GLY A 24 -11.81 4.78 -8.41
CA GLY A 24 -11.11 3.84 -9.27
C GLY A 24 -10.66 2.60 -8.50
N PHE A 25 -9.67 1.91 -9.06
CA PHE A 25 -9.11 0.72 -8.44
C PHE A 25 -7.99 1.07 -7.44
N SER A 26 -8.20 0.72 -6.18
CA SER A 26 -7.22 0.89 -5.11
C SER A 26 -6.61 -0.44 -4.69
N PHE A 27 -5.29 -0.58 -4.87
CA PHE A 27 -4.51 -1.69 -4.32
C PHE A 27 -3.69 -1.21 -3.13
N ILE A 28 -3.84 -1.89 -1.98
CA ILE A 28 -3.12 -1.59 -0.74
C ILE A 28 -2.44 -2.87 -0.26
N GLU A 29 -1.11 -2.83 -0.17
CA GLU A 29 -0.31 -3.92 0.40
C GLU A 29 -0.05 -3.64 1.88
N VAL A 30 -0.48 -4.57 2.74
CA VAL A 30 -0.23 -4.49 4.18
C VAL A 30 0.68 -5.64 4.57
N MET A 31 1.93 -5.34 4.93
CA MET A 31 2.86 -6.37 5.40
C MET A 31 2.57 -6.66 6.88
N SER A 32 2.48 -7.95 7.18
CA SER A 32 2.20 -8.46 8.53
C SER A 32 3.17 -9.59 8.85
N ASP A 33 3.81 -9.51 10.01
CA ASP A 33 4.64 -10.61 10.49
C ASP A 33 3.78 -11.79 10.95
N CYS A 34 4.18 -13.00 10.56
CA CYS A 34 3.68 -14.25 11.12
C CYS A 34 4.69 -14.78 12.15
N THR A 35 4.57 -14.35 13.40
CA THR A 35 5.54 -14.67 14.45
C THR A 35 5.63 -16.16 14.76
N GLU A 36 4.51 -16.88 14.65
CA GLU A 36 4.42 -18.29 15.05
C GLU A 36 5.04 -19.28 14.07
N VAL A 37 4.86 -19.04 12.77
CA VAL A 37 5.31 -19.98 11.72
C VAL A 37 6.51 -19.41 10.99
N PHE A 38 6.41 -18.19 10.46
CA PHE A 38 7.52 -17.58 9.72
C PHE A 38 8.68 -17.24 10.67
N GLY A 39 8.40 -16.66 11.84
CA GLY A 39 9.41 -16.38 12.85
C GLY A 39 10.16 -17.61 13.32
N ARG A 40 9.38 -18.58 13.84
CA ARG A 40 9.93 -19.83 14.39
C ARG A 40 10.68 -20.70 13.38
N LYS A 41 10.26 -20.73 12.10
CA LYS A 41 10.92 -21.56 11.08
C LYS A 41 12.20 -20.93 10.52
N ASN A 42 12.41 -19.63 10.71
CA ASN A 42 13.54 -18.89 10.16
C ASN A 42 14.42 -18.28 11.27
N ASP A 43 14.24 -18.70 12.53
CA ASP A 43 15.01 -18.26 13.70
C ASP A 43 15.11 -16.72 13.83
N LEU A 44 14.01 -16.01 13.55
CA LEU A 44 13.96 -14.55 13.49
C LEU A 44 13.79 -13.85 14.86
N GLY A 45 14.14 -14.54 15.94
CA GLY A 45 13.98 -14.06 17.30
C GLY A 45 12.54 -14.18 17.82
N ASN A 46 12.24 -13.43 18.88
CA ASN A 46 10.93 -13.50 19.53
C ASN A 46 9.88 -12.65 18.80
N SER A 47 8.60 -12.89 19.08
CA SER A 47 7.48 -12.23 18.41
C SER A 47 7.54 -10.70 18.46
N ALA A 48 7.96 -10.11 19.58
CA ALA A 48 8.06 -8.65 19.70
C ALA A 48 9.23 -8.08 18.89
N GLU A 49 10.36 -8.78 18.89
CA GLU A 49 11.57 -8.43 18.14
C GLU A 49 11.31 -8.41 16.63
N MET A 50 10.57 -9.38 16.11
CA MET A 50 10.18 -9.40 14.70
C MET A 50 9.37 -8.17 14.30
N VAL A 51 8.29 -7.87 15.03
CA VAL A 51 7.40 -6.75 14.71
C VAL A 51 8.13 -5.41 14.82
N LEU A 52 9.00 -5.25 15.81
CA LEU A 52 9.83 -4.05 15.96
C LEU A 52 10.88 -3.93 14.85
N THR A 53 11.46 -5.04 14.40
CA THR A 53 12.42 -5.08 13.29
C THR A 53 11.74 -4.70 11.98
N GLN A 54 10.54 -5.23 11.71
CA GLN A 54 9.74 -4.83 10.54
C GLN A 54 9.46 -3.32 10.58
N LYS A 55 9.03 -2.78 11.72
CA LYS A 55 8.83 -1.33 11.87
C LYS A 55 10.11 -0.50 11.69
N ALA A 56 11.24 -1.00 12.16
CA ALA A 56 12.53 -0.32 11.97
C ALA A 56 12.92 -0.25 10.47
N SER A 57 12.60 -1.28 9.69
CA SER A 57 12.89 -1.35 8.25
C SER A 57 12.06 -0.39 7.39
N THR A 58 10.95 0.14 7.91
CA THR A 58 10.03 1.03 7.18
C THR A 58 10.09 2.48 7.63
N ARG A 59 11.13 2.88 8.37
CA ARG A 59 11.26 4.25 8.86
C ARG A 59 11.45 5.20 7.67
N PRO A 60 10.73 6.35 7.63
CA PRO A 60 10.85 7.29 6.52
C PRO A 60 12.24 7.90 6.43
N ASP A 61 12.64 8.20 5.20
CA ASP A 61 13.92 8.77 4.78
C ASP A 61 14.25 10.15 5.40
N TYR A 62 13.36 10.76 6.20
CA TYR A 62 13.62 12.05 6.88
C TYR A 62 14.82 12.02 7.86
N LEU A 63 15.34 10.82 8.21
CA LEU A 63 16.59 10.64 8.96
C LEU A 63 17.79 10.24 8.08
N GLU A 64 17.76 10.54 6.77
CA GLU A 64 18.85 10.23 5.84
C GLU A 64 20.06 11.17 5.94
N ASP A 65 19.96 12.34 6.58
CA ASP A 65 21.09 13.28 6.70
C ASP A 65 22.07 13.01 7.85
N ALA A 66 22.02 11.83 8.48
CA ALA A 66 23.07 11.38 9.40
C ALA A 66 23.89 10.25 8.76
N VAL A 67 24.93 10.66 8.05
CA VAL A 67 25.96 9.83 7.43
C VAL A 67 26.89 9.33 8.54
N ASP A 68 26.76 8.08 9.03
CA ASP A 68 27.82 7.51 9.88
C ASP A 68 27.82 5.97 10.11
N GLN A 69 26.87 5.17 9.60
CA GLN A 69 26.91 3.71 9.85
C GLN A 69 26.61 2.79 8.65
N PRO A 70 27.34 1.65 8.48
CA PRO A 70 27.45 0.93 7.20
C PRO A 70 26.46 -0.23 7.00
N PHE A 71 25.48 -0.43 7.88
CA PHE A 71 24.49 -1.52 7.75
C PHE A 71 23.09 -1.01 8.06
N ARG A 72 22.42 -0.40 7.05
CA ARG A 72 20.97 -0.20 7.12
C ARG A 72 20.28 -1.41 6.47
N PRO A 73 19.45 -2.19 7.19
CA PRO A 73 18.56 -3.13 6.54
C PRO A 73 17.65 -2.37 5.57
N HIS A 74 17.47 -2.92 4.36
CA HIS A 74 16.81 -2.29 3.23
C HIS A 74 15.54 -1.51 3.62
N VAL A 75 15.50 -0.21 3.31
CA VAL A 75 14.35 0.66 3.61
C VAL A 75 13.19 0.24 2.71
N ILE A 76 12.12 -0.29 3.30
CA ILE A 76 10.90 -0.56 2.56
C ILE A 76 10.09 0.73 2.49
N LYS A 77 9.90 1.24 1.27
CA LYS A 77 9.08 2.44 1.03
C LYS A 77 7.62 2.16 1.41
N THR A 78 7.06 3.02 2.26
CA THR A 78 5.65 3.00 2.66
C THR A 78 4.93 4.28 2.22
N GLY A 79 3.60 4.28 2.33
CA GLY A 79 2.73 5.34 1.85
C GLY A 79 2.18 5.06 0.44
N VAL A 80 1.79 6.13 -0.26
CA VAL A 80 1.25 6.04 -1.62
C VAL A 80 2.41 5.94 -2.61
N LEU A 81 2.54 4.80 -3.28
CA LEU A 81 3.60 4.56 -4.26
C LEU A 81 3.20 4.98 -5.68
N ALA A 82 1.90 4.95 -5.99
CA ALA A 82 1.35 5.43 -7.26
C ALA A 82 -0.11 5.82 -7.12
N CYS A 83 -0.53 6.94 -7.73
CA CYS A 83 -1.92 7.35 -7.85
C CYS A 83 -2.13 7.87 -9.26
N ASN A 84 -3.05 7.26 -10.02
CA ASN A 84 -3.32 7.61 -11.40
C ASN A 84 -4.83 7.70 -11.61
N ASP A 85 -5.28 8.71 -12.35
CA ASP A 85 -6.68 8.86 -12.70
C ASP A 85 -6.96 8.13 -14.02
N ARG A 86 -7.84 7.12 -13.94
CA ARG A 86 -8.33 6.36 -15.10
C ARG A 86 -9.82 6.07 -14.90
N PRO A 87 -10.60 6.05 -15.99
CA PRO A 87 -12.03 5.79 -15.89
C PRO A 87 -12.29 4.40 -15.29
N GLU A 88 -13.26 4.32 -14.40
CA GLU A 88 -13.65 3.05 -13.79
C GLU A 88 -14.30 2.14 -14.84
N TYR A 89 -14.28 0.83 -14.61
CA TYR A 89 -14.98 -0.13 -15.47
C TYR A 89 -16.47 0.20 -15.58
N ALA A 90 -17.16 0.44 -14.46
CA ALA A 90 -18.59 0.71 -14.47
C ALA A 90 -18.94 2.04 -15.18
N GLU A 91 -18.10 3.07 -15.01
CA GLU A 91 -18.24 4.34 -15.72
C GLU A 91 -18.04 4.16 -17.23
N SER A 92 -16.96 3.50 -17.63
CA SER A 92 -16.66 3.21 -19.03
C SER A 92 -17.77 2.39 -19.68
N TYR A 93 -18.31 1.40 -18.96
CA TYR A 93 -19.42 0.58 -19.43
C TYR A 93 -20.72 1.36 -19.56
N ARG A 94 -21.08 2.19 -18.57
CA ARG A 94 -22.27 3.05 -18.65
C ARG A 94 -22.21 3.98 -19.85
N ARG A 95 -21.06 4.63 -20.06
CA ARG A 95 -20.81 5.49 -21.22
C ARG A 95 -20.96 4.73 -22.54
N TYR A 96 -20.42 3.52 -22.62
CA TYR A 96 -20.56 2.67 -23.80
C TYR A 96 -22.04 2.36 -24.11
N VAL A 97 -22.82 1.96 -23.09
CA VAL A 97 -24.25 1.66 -23.24
C VAL A 97 -25.07 2.89 -23.63
N GLU A 98 -24.76 4.07 -23.09
CA GLU A 98 -25.42 5.33 -23.45
C GLU A 98 -25.20 5.70 -24.91
N ASN A 99 -23.95 5.61 -25.39
CA ASN A 99 -23.63 5.85 -26.80
C ASN A 99 -24.42 4.90 -27.72
N MET A 100 -24.51 3.61 -27.38
CA MET A 100 -25.30 2.65 -28.16
C MET A 100 -26.80 2.99 -28.21
N LYS A 101 -27.36 3.63 -27.19
CA LYS A 101 -28.77 4.05 -27.19
C LYS A 101 -28.98 5.26 -28.10
N GLN A 102 -28.09 6.25 -28.04
CA GLN A 102 -28.14 7.45 -28.88
C GLN A 102 -27.99 7.09 -30.37
N ASP A 103 -27.07 6.19 -30.71
CA ASP A 103 -26.87 5.72 -32.09
C ASP A 103 -28.13 5.03 -32.64
N ARG A 104 -28.94 4.39 -31.78
CA ARG A 104 -30.21 3.75 -32.18
C ARG A 104 -31.38 4.73 -32.28
N GLU A 105 -31.35 5.86 -31.59
CA GLU A 105 -32.40 6.90 -31.66
C GLU A 105 -32.18 7.85 -32.85
N HIS A 106 -30.95 7.96 -33.36
CA HIS A 106 -30.58 8.78 -34.51
C HIS A 106 -30.53 8.04 -35.85
N ALA A 107 -30.82 6.72 -35.87
CA ALA A 107 -30.91 5.88 -37.06
C ALA A 107 -32.38 5.56 -37.40
#